data_AF-A0A6G1WG29-F1
#
_entry.id   AF-A0A6G1WG29-F1
#
_cell.length_a   1.000
_cell.length_b   1.000
_cell.length_c   1.000
_cell.angle_alpha   90.00
_cell.angle_beta   90.00
_cell.angle_gamma   90.00
#
_symmetry.space_group_name_H-M   'P 1'
#
loop_
_entity.id
_entity.type
_entity.pdbx_description
1 polymer ?
#
loop_
_entity_poly.entity_id
_entity_poly.type
_entity_poly.pdbx_seq_one_letter_code
_entity_poly.pdbx_strand_id
1 'polypeptide(L)'
;MQGAALSSTSWTTGGPVGPRCLAFLRRVRAGGAVYKLLRNADCEALDKALASGFVAWAGRSCDDVRLTARGAEYLDRLARVE
;
A
#
# COMPACT_ATOMS: atom_id res chain seq x y z
N MET A 1 4.61 -28.18 25.24
CA MET A 1 4.77 -26.73 24.99
C MET A 1 4.35 -26.47 23.55
N GLN A 2 3.15 -25.89 23.35
CA GLN A 2 2.62 -25.53 22.03
C GLN A 2 2.76 -24.00 21.82
N GLY A 3 3.03 -23.59 20.58
CA GLY A 3 2.92 -22.20 20.11
C GLY A 3 4.29 -21.58 19.85
N ALA A 4 4.64 -21.09 18.67
CA ALA A 4 3.90 -20.90 17.45
C ALA A 4 4.84 -21.21 16.29
N ALA A 5 4.37 -21.98 15.31
CA ALA A 5 4.95 -21.94 13.99
C ALA A 5 4.92 -20.47 13.56
N LEU A 6 6.09 -19.85 13.47
CA LEU A 6 6.27 -18.56 12.82
C LEU A 6 5.95 -18.81 11.35
N SER A 7 4.66 -18.80 11.03
CA SER A 7 4.19 -18.67 9.67
C SER A 7 4.72 -17.33 9.20
N SER A 8 5.91 -17.37 8.63
CA SER A 8 6.41 -16.45 7.62
C SER A 8 5.45 -16.57 6.44
N THR A 9 4.21 -16.15 6.65
CA THR A 9 3.21 -16.00 5.62
C THR A 9 3.78 -14.89 4.77
N SER A 10 4.47 -15.24 3.70
CA SER A 10 4.91 -14.31 2.67
C SER A 10 3.68 -13.52 2.23
N TRP A 11 3.45 -12.36 2.85
CA TRP A 11 2.28 -11.50 2.62
C TRP A 11 2.27 -10.95 1.18
N THR A 12 3.34 -11.21 0.43
CA THR A 12 3.41 -11.11 -1.03
C THR A 12 2.44 -12.05 -1.78
N THR A 13 1.95 -13.14 -1.18
CA THR A 13 1.10 -14.14 -1.86
C THR A 13 -0.39 -14.06 -1.49
N GLY A 14 -0.79 -13.40 -0.41
CA GLY A 14 -2.19 -13.50 0.07
C GLY A 14 -2.73 -12.38 0.95
N GLY A 15 -2.08 -11.21 1.03
CA GLY A 15 -2.70 -10.04 1.66
C GLY A 15 -3.90 -9.53 0.84
N PRO A 16 -4.84 -8.76 1.44
CA PRO A 16 -5.95 -8.13 0.71
C PRO A 16 -5.46 -7.23 -0.44
N VAL A 17 -4.20 -6.81 -0.36
CA VAL A 17 -3.46 -6.06 -1.37
C VAL A 17 -2.32 -6.92 -1.91
N GLY A 18 -2.37 -7.23 -3.21
CA GLY A 18 -1.34 -8.01 -3.88
C GLY A 18 0.01 -7.28 -3.96
N PRO A 19 1.08 -7.96 -4.45
CA PRO A 19 2.46 -7.44 -4.42
C PRO A 19 2.62 -6.12 -5.18
N ARG A 20 1.83 -5.90 -6.24
CA ARG A 20 1.77 -4.61 -6.97
C ARG A 20 1.27 -3.46 -6.10
N CYS A 21 0.21 -3.69 -5.32
CA CYS A 21 -0.34 -2.66 -4.45
C CYS A 21 0.62 -2.31 -3.31
N LEU A 22 1.34 -3.31 -2.79
CA LEU A 22 2.40 -3.06 -1.80
C LEU A 22 3.52 -2.17 -2.37
N ALA A 23 4.02 -2.51 -3.55
CA ALA A 23 5.07 -1.74 -4.23
C ALA A 23 4.59 -0.32 -4.55
N PHE A 24 3.31 -0.16 -4.92
CA PHE A 24 2.68 1.14 -5.12
C PHE A 24 2.63 1.96 -3.82
N LEU A 25 2.14 1.41 -2.71
CA LEU A 25 2.09 2.10 -1.42
C LEU A 25 3.48 2.53 -0.94
N ARG A 26 4.50 1.69 -1.13
CA ARG A 26 5.90 2.03 -0.84
C ARG A 26 6.39 3.20 -1.70
N ARG A 27 6.05 3.24 -2.99
CA ARG A 27 6.36 4.37 -3.89
C ARG A 27 5.64 5.65 -3.49
N VAL A 28 4.36 5.59 -3.12
CA VAL A 28 3.61 6.75 -2.63
C VAL A 28 4.23 7.30 -1.34
N ARG A 29 4.60 6.43 -0.39
CA ARG A 29 5.31 6.82 0.84
C ARG A 29 6.66 7.47 0.54
N ALA A 30 7.44 6.92 -0.39
CA ALA A 30 8.73 7.48 -0.80
C ALA A 30 8.59 8.80 -1.57
N GLY A 31 7.49 9.00 -2.30
CA GLY A 31 7.12 10.25 -2.98
C GLY A 31 6.70 11.37 -2.02
N GLY A 32 6.53 11.08 -0.72
CA GLY A 32 6.22 12.07 0.29
C GLY A 32 4.74 12.46 0.32
N ALA A 33 4.46 13.76 0.23
CA ALA A 33 3.12 14.30 0.50
C ALA A 33 2.10 14.00 -0.62
N VAL A 34 2.56 13.96 -1.88
CA VAL A 34 1.72 13.75 -3.05
C VAL A 34 2.49 12.94 -4.08
N TYR A 35 1.89 11.85 -4.55
CA TYR A 35 2.41 11.01 -5.60
C TYR A 35 1.59 11.22 -6.87
N LYS A 36 2.26 11.61 -7.96
CA LYS A 36 1.63 11.75 -9.27
C LYS A 36 1.60 10.42 -9.99
N LEU A 37 0.41 9.97 -10.37
CA LEU A 37 0.21 8.80 -11.20
C LEU A 37 0.77 9.08 -12.59
N LEU A 38 1.81 8.33 -12.96
CA LEU A 38 2.51 8.46 -14.25
C LEU A 38 2.25 7.27 -15.18
N ARG A 39 1.67 6.17 -14.69
CA ARG A 39 1.55 4.92 -15.45
C ARG A 39 0.22 4.20 -15.21
N ASN A 40 -0.46 3.87 -16.31
CA ASN A 40 -1.64 3.00 -16.34
C ASN A 40 -1.41 1.62 -15.69
N ALA A 41 -0.15 1.17 -15.58
CA ALA A 41 0.22 -0.08 -14.93
C ALA A 41 -0.09 -0.12 -13.41
N ASP A 42 -0.26 1.04 -12.78
CA ASP A 42 -0.59 1.14 -11.36
C ASP A 42 -2.10 1.36 -11.12
N CYS A 43 -2.95 1.39 -12.16
CA CYS A 43 -4.41 1.63 -12.02
C CYS A 43 -5.10 0.55 -11.16
N GLU A 44 -4.84 -0.74 -11.40
CA GLU A 44 -5.45 -1.81 -10.58
C GLU A 44 -4.98 -1.78 -9.12
N ALA A 45 -3.72 -1.36 -8.90
CA ALA A 45 -3.16 -1.22 -7.56
C ALA A 45 -3.75 0.00 -6.83
N LEU A 46 -3.91 1.10 -7.57
CA LEU A 46 -4.55 2.32 -7.10
C LEU A 46 -6.01 2.07 -6.72
N ASP A 47 -6.78 1.41 -7.58
CA ASP A 47 -8.18 1.09 -7.33
C ASP A 47 -8.34 0.30 -6.02
N LYS A 48 -7.54 -0.76 -5.84
CA LYS A 48 -7.53 -1.54 -4.60
C LYS A 48 -7.08 -0.73 -3.39
N ALA A 49 -6.09 0.15 -3.55
CA ALA A 49 -5.59 1.01 -2.48
C ALA A 49 -6.64 2.07 -2.07
N LEU A 50 -7.40 2.61 -3.03
CA LEU A 50 -8.52 3.53 -2.81
C LEU A 50 -9.69 2.80 -2.15
N ALA A 51 -10.09 1.64 -2.67
CA ALA A 51 -11.16 0.81 -2.09
C ALA A 51 -10.84 0.38 -0.65
N SER A 52 -9.57 0.15 -0.34
CA SER A 52 -9.11 -0.17 1.02
C SER A 52 -8.90 1.06 1.91
N GLY A 53 -8.96 2.28 1.35
CA GLY A 53 -8.73 3.54 2.06
C GLY A 53 -7.27 3.77 2.48
N PHE A 54 -6.31 3.11 1.83
CA PHE A 54 -4.88 3.29 2.09
C PHE A 54 -4.31 4.53 1.41
N VAL A 55 -4.92 4.95 0.31
CA VAL A 55 -4.60 6.21 -0.39
C VAL A 55 -5.87 7.01 -0.58
N ALA A 56 -5.71 8.32 -0.79
CA ALA A 56 -6.79 9.23 -1.13
C ALA A 56 -6.31 10.19 -2.21
N TRP A 57 -7.23 10.70 -3.03
CA TRP A 57 -6.93 11.77 -3.98
C TRP A 57 -6.43 13.03 -3.25
N ALA A 58 -5.36 13.61 -3.76
CA ALA A 58 -4.69 14.78 -3.21
C ALA A 58 -4.96 16.00 -4.11
N GLY A 59 -6.04 16.72 -3.81
CA GLY A 59 -6.34 18.00 -4.47
C GLY A 59 -7.15 17.88 -5.76
N ARG A 60 -7.02 18.91 -6.61
CA ARG A 60 -7.87 19.12 -7.80
C ARG A 60 -7.45 18.27 -9.00
N SER A 61 -6.23 17.74 -9.01
CA SER A 61 -5.73 16.89 -10.09
C SER A 61 -6.22 15.46 -9.93
N CYS A 62 -6.72 14.87 -11.01
CA CYS A 62 -7.18 13.48 -11.07
C CYS A 62 -6.03 12.46 -11.03
N ASP A 63 -4.78 12.90 -10.91
CA ASP A 63 -3.59 12.05 -10.92
C ASP A 63 -2.77 12.12 -9.64
N ASP A 64 -3.12 13.05 -8.74
CA ASP A 64 -2.37 13.26 -7.51
C ASP A 64 -3.01 12.45 -6.38
N VAL A 65 -2.24 11.56 -5.77
CA VAL A 65 -2.70 10.73 -4.64
C VAL A 65 -1.78 10.88 -3.45
N ARG A 66 -2.36 10.86 -2.25
CA ARG A 66 -1.64 10.89 -0.98
C ARG A 66 -1.87 9.60 -0.20
N LEU A 67 -0.86 9.21 0.56
CA LEU A 67 -0.98 8.12 1.52
C LEU A 67 -1.86 8.58 2.69
N THR A 68 -2.80 7.74 3.12
CA THR A 68 -3.59 8.01 4.33
C THR A 68 -2.86 7.50 5.57
N ALA A 69 -3.30 7.94 6.76
CA ALA A 69 -2.79 7.41 8.03
C ALA A 69 -2.92 5.88 8.09
N ARG A 70 -4.05 5.34 7.63
CA ARG A 70 -4.30 3.89 7.56
C ARG A 70 -3.30 3.17 6.64
N GLY A 71 -2.98 3.75 5.49
CA GLY A 71 -1.97 3.21 4.58
C GLY A 71 -0.57 3.24 5.18
N ALA A 72 -0.23 4.30 5.92
CA ALA A 72 1.04 4.40 6.63
C ALA A 72 1.17 3.37 7.76
N GLU A 73 0.12 3.18 8.58
CA GLU A 73 0.06 2.17 9.63
C GLU A 73 0.15 0.74 9.07
N TYR A 74 -0.47 0.48 7.92
CA TYR A 74 -0.35 -0.81 7.24
C TYR A 74 1.09 -1.10 6.83
N LEU A 75 1.78 -0.12 6.25
CA LEU A 75 3.20 -0.23 5.90
C LEU A 75 4.11 -0.35 7.13
N ASP A 76 3.79 0.34 8.23
CA ASP A 76 4.54 0.26 9.49
C ASP A 76 4.41 -1.12 10.14
N ARG A 77 3.19 -1.67 10.17
CA ARG A 77 2.94 -3.05 10.63
C ARG A 77 3.70 -4.06 9.79
N LEU A 78 3.77 -3.85 8.48
CA LEU A 78 4.54 -4.71 7.59
C LEU A 78 6.03 -4.65 7.90
N ALA A 79 6.59 -3.45 8.09
CA ALA A 79 8.01 -3.25 8.35
C ALA A 79 8.47 -3.81 9.71
N ARG A 80 7.58 -3.93 10.69
CA ARG A 80 7.88 -4.55 12.01
C ARG A 80 7.87 -6.08 12.00
N VAL A 81 7.34 -6.70 10.95
CA VAL A 81 7.21 -8.16 10.83
C VAL A 81 8.38 -8.76 10.05
N GLU A 82 9.23 -7.92 9.42
CA GLU A 82 10.48 -8.33 8.76
C GLU A 82 11.68 -8.34 9.71
#